data_AF-A0A4Q3X5G6-F1
#
_entry.id   AF-A0A4Q3X5G6-F1
#
_cell.length_a   1.000
_cell.length_b   1.000
_cell.length_c   1.000
_cell.angle_alpha   90.00
_cell.angle_beta   90.00
_cell.angle_gamma   90.00
#
_symmetry.space_group_name_H-M   'P 1'
#
loop_
_entity.id
_entity.type
_entity.pdbx_description
1 polymer ?
#
loop_
_entity_poly.entity_id
_entity_poly.type
_entity_poly.pdbx_seq_one_letter_code
_entity_poly.pdbx_strand_id
1 'polypeptide(L)'
;DGKATVAQFALEGALFGTEKAIMVAEIYRKGEWRLAANGQGYAEGLNAVLKHFGGEAIEEAAPAQIPVAAPTPGPPKLVSLQKAGSSFKIDLNKSAGEIIATALWIDNGDNSSDNDDLDLRAGVLFPDGSMSFITCSNPGSLQQKPFVFHQGDIKEASLDSPGQETMKVNAQIGDRFGGNIALVFSIYSAVGNGMVSVASLKPKMKLQYGQQIVECQIDFLKDAKANQPDVYTYVIGLAVIKNGQIEISPGGQFSTPGSEATPWLQWDKLGGVQVTMDGPVVFKDDDVEFSASLNTGNKKQYI
;
A
#
# COMPACT_ATOMS: atom_id res chain seq x y z
N ASP A 1 -15.21 -15.18 -42.76
CA ASP A 1 -14.87 -15.98 -41.57
C ASP A 1 -13.78 -15.36 -40.67
N GLY A 2 -13.17 -14.22 -41.02
CA GLY A 2 -12.56 -13.28 -40.05
C GLY A 2 -11.35 -13.80 -39.26
N LYS A 3 -10.79 -14.96 -39.62
CA LYS A 3 -9.75 -15.65 -38.85
C LYS A 3 -8.31 -15.38 -39.30
N ALA A 4 -8.11 -14.62 -40.38
CA ALA A 4 -6.77 -14.27 -40.86
C ALA A 4 -6.43 -12.83 -40.50
N THR A 5 -5.31 -12.63 -39.81
CA THR A 5 -4.69 -11.31 -39.63
C THR A 5 -4.33 -10.75 -41.00
N VAL A 6 -4.91 -9.60 -41.37
CA VAL A 6 -4.69 -8.97 -42.69
C VAL A 6 -3.59 -7.90 -42.67
N ALA A 7 -3.23 -7.39 -41.50
CA ALA A 7 -2.10 -6.48 -41.29
C ALA A 7 -1.68 -6.48 -39.81
N GLN A 8 -0.40 -6.22 -39.54
CA GLN A 8 0.15 -6.06 -38.19
C GLN A 8 1.18 -4.91 -38.19
N PHE A 9 1.09 -4.04 -37.18
CA PHE A 9 2.06 -2.98 -36.93
C PHE A 9 2.53 -3.08 -35.47
N ALA A 10 3.82 -3.33 -35.27
CA ALA A 10 4.39 -3.50 -33.93
C ALA A 10 4.77 -2.13 -33.34
N LEU A 11 4.22 -1.81 -32.18
CA LEU A 11 4.55 -0.62 -31.40
C LEU A 11 5.47 -1.01 -30.25
N GLU A 12 6.77 -0.90 -30.47
CA GLU A 12 7.78 -1.18 -29.46
C GLU A 12 8.36 0.12 -28.90
N GLY A 13 8.57 0.19 -27.59
CA GLY A 13 9.07 1.40 -26.94
C GLY A 13 10.44 1.86 -27.48
N ALA A 14 11.24 0.95 -28.03
CA ALA A 14 12.53 1.27 -28.65
C ALA A 14 12.42 2.07 -29.97
N LEU A 15 11.23 2.13 -30.58
CA LEU A 15 10.97 2.93 -31.78
C LEU A 15 10.79 4.43 -31.49
N PHE A 16 10.71 4.80 -30.21
CA PHE A 16 10.45 6.17 -29.75
C PHE A 16 11.52 6.58 -28.74
N GLY A 17 12.00 7.81 -28.83
CA GLY A 17 13.06 8.35 -27.96
C GLY A 17 12.50 9.33 -26.94
N THR A 18 12.08 10.50 -27.43
CA THR A 18 11.68 11.64 -26.57
C THR A 18 10.20 12.00 -26.71
N GLU A 19 9.46 11.23 -27.49
CA GLU A 19 8.07 11.51 -27.82
C GLU A 19 7.15 11.27 -26.62
N LYS A 20 6.38 12.31 -26.27
CA LYS A 20 5.41 12.28 -25.17
C LYS A 20 4.01 11.90 -25.63
N ALA A 21 3.78 11.86 -26.94
CA ALA A 21 2.56 11.38 -27.57
C ALA A 21 2.89 10.72 -28.92
N ILE A 22 2.10 9.73 -29.32
CA ILE A 22 2.23 9.04 -30.61
C ILE A 22 0.86 8.92 -31.29
N MET A 23 0.83 9.07 -32.62
CA MET A 23 -0.31 8.70 -33.45
C MET A 23 -0.11 7.27 -33.95
N VAL A 24 -0.99 6.38 -33.52
CA VAL A 24 -0.87 4.94 -33.78
C VAL A 24 -1.37 4.58 -35.18
N ALA A 25 -2.56 5.08 -35.54
CA ALA A 25 -3.17 4.84 -36.83
C ALA A 25 -4.20 5.91 -37.17
N GLU A 26 -4.44 6.09 -38.46
CA GLU A 26 -5.49 6.92 -39.02
C GLU A 26 -6.55 6.02 -39.65
N ILE A 27 -7.81 6.21 -39.24
CA ILE A 27 -8.97 5.56 -39.86
C ILE A 27 -9.79 6.64 -40.54
N TYR A 28 -9.88 6.60 -41.86
CA TYR A 28 -10.61 7.62 -42.62
C TYR A 28 -11.37 7.01 -43.79
N ARG A 29 -12.31 7.76 -44.35
CA ARG A 29 -13.17 7.32 -45.46
C ARG A 29 -12.95 8.19 -46.68
N LYS A 30 -12.55 7.59 -47.79
CA LYS A 30 -12.43 8.24 -49.11
C LYS A 30 -12.98 7.30 -50.17
N GLY A 31 -14.30 7.33 -50.34
CA GLY A 31 -15.09 6.28 -51.00
C GLY A 31 -15.27 5.09 -50.06
N GLU A 32 -14.19 4.33 -49.87
CA GLU A 32 -14.11 3.18 -48.97
C GLU A 32 -13.38 3.53 -47.66
N TRP A 33 -13.54 2.67 -46.65
CA TRP A 33 -12.78 2.76 -45.40
C TRP A 33 -11.30 2.46 -45.65
N ARG A 34 -10.44 3.28 -45.05
CA ARG A 34 -8.99 3.16 -45.13
C ARG A 34 -8.40 3.21 -43.73
N LEU A 35 -7.36 2.41 -43.53
CA LEU A 35 -6.53 2.38 -42.33
C LEU A 35 -5.09 2.67 -42.76
N ALA A 36 -4.44 3.62 -42.10
CA ALA A 36 -3.00 3.87 -42.23
C ALA A 36 -2.33 3.79 -40.86
N ALA A 37 -1.33 2.92 -40.70
CA ALA A 37 -0.51 2.86 -39.50
C ALA A 37 0.76 3.69 -39.72
N ASN A 38 0.82 4.89 -39.13
CA ASN A 38 1.88 5.86 -39.39
C ASN A 38 2.92 5.97 -38.25
N GLY A 39 2.55 5.65 -37.01
CA GLY A 39 3.48 5.66 -35.86
C GLY A 39 4.11 7.02 -35.61
N GLN A 40 3.43 8.11 -35.95
CA GLN A 40 4.03 9.46 -35.90
C GLN A 40 4.15 9.93 -34.45
N GLY A 41 5.37 10.28 -34.03
CA GLY A 41 5.65 10.73 -32.68
C GLY A 41 5.72 12.25 -32.52
N TYR A 42 5.39 12.73 -31.31
CA TYR A 42 5.35 14.15 -30.94
C TYR A 42 6.10 14.39 -29.62
N ALA A 43 7.29 15.00 -29.71
CA ALA A 43 8.13 15.33 -28.55
C ALA A 43 7.47 16.33 -27.58
N GLU A 44 6.70 17.28 -28.10
CA GLU A 44 5.97 18.27 -27.29
C GLU A 44 4.63 17.73 -26.73
N GLY A 45 4.34 16.43 -26.96
CA GLY A 45 3.14 15.76 -26.46
C GLY A 45 1.85 16.21 -27.14
N LEU A 46 0.74 16.15 -26.39
CA LEU A 46 -0.60 16.36 -26.92
C LEU A 46 -0.83 17.75 -27.53
N ASN A 47 -0.13 18.78 -27.06
CA ASN A 47 -0.22 20.13 -27.62
C ASN A 47 0.24 20.19 -29.08
N ALA A 48 1.29 19.46 -29.45
CA ALA A 48 1.72 19.38 -30.84
C ALA A 48 0.76 18.55 -31.70
N VAL A 49 0.11 17.54 -31.13
CA VAL A 49 -0.97 16.81 -31.81
C VAL A 49 -2.15 17.73 -32.10
N LEU A 50 -2.57 18.55 -31.13
CA LEU A 50 -3.66 19.52 -31.33
C LEU A 50 -3.32 20.52 -32.44
N LYS A 51 -2.13 21.14 -32.40
CA LYS A 51 -1.65 22.05 -33.45
C LYS A 51 -1.61 21.38 -34.82
N HIS A 52 -1.21 20.11 -34.89
CA HIS A 52 -1.16 19.35 -36.14
C HIS A 52 -2.52 19.24 -36.84
N PHE A 53 -3.62 19.19 -36.07
CA PHE A 53 -4.99 19.15 -36.59
C PHE A 53 -5.69 20.52 -36.60
N GLY A 54 -4.94 21.61 -36.43
CA GLY A 54 -5.49 22.97 -36.39
C GLY A 54 -6.28 23.30 -35.12
N GLY A 55 -6.12 22.48 -34.07
CA GLY A 55 -6.64 22.76 -32.74
C GLY A 55 -5.66 23.61 -31.93
N GLU A 56 -6.20 24.49 -31.10
CA GLU A 56 -5.44 25.26 -30.12
C GLU A 56 -5.75 24.71 -28.73
N ALA A 57 -4.72 24.59 -27.89
CA ALA A 57 -4.94 24.36 -26.47
C ALA A 57 -5.55 25.65 -25.89
N ILE A 58 -6.58 25.52 -25.05
CA ILE A 58 -7.06 26.66 -24.28
C ILE A 58 -5.97 26.95 -23.24
N GLU A 59 -5.19 28.01 -23.47
CA GLU A 59 -4.29 28.54 -22.46
C GLU A 59 -5.15 29.13 -21.33
N GLU A 60 -5.10 28.49 -20.16
CA GLU A 60 -5.64 29.10 -18.95
C GLU A 60 -4.85 30.38 -18.69
N ALA A 61 -5.55 31.51 -18.61
CA ALA A 61 -4.94 32.83 -18.50
C ALA A 61 -3.93 32.85 -17.35
N ALA A 62 -2.69 33.27 -17.65
CA ALA A 62 -1.64 33.39 -16.65
C ALA A 62 -2.12 34.31 -15.51
N PRO A 63 -2.21 33.82 -14.26
CA PRO A 63 -2.61 34.66 -13.15
C PRO A 63 -1.56 35.76 -12.93
N ALA A 64 -2.04 36.96 -12.64
CA ALA A 64 -1.20 38.08 -12.21
C ALA A 64 -0.32 37.65 -11.02
N GLN A 65 0.91 38.16 -10.96
CA GLN A 65 1.87 37.90 -9.89
C GLN A 65 1.33 38.43 -8.54
N ILE A 66 0.60 37.57 -7.84
CA ILE A 66 0.28 37.68 -6.41
C ILE A 66 1.41 36.91 -5.68
N PRO A 67 1.89 37.38 -4.50
CA PRO A 67 2.87 36.65 -3.72
C PRO A 67 2.44 35.18 -3.57
N VAL A 68 3.35 34.26 -3.93
CA VAL A 68 3.08 32.82 -3.98
C VAL A 68 2.65 32.32 -2.61
N ALA A 69 1.35 32.18 -2.39
CA ALA A 69 0.82 31.24 -1.44
C ALA A 69 1.09 29.83 -1.98
N ALA A 70 1.58 28.93 -1.13
CA ALA A 70 1.86 27.55 -1.48
C ALA A 70 0.68 26.92 -2.24
N PRO A 71 0.92 26.06 -3.25
CA PRO A 71 -0.16 25.45 -4.01
C PRO A 71 -1.09 24.71 -3.05
N THR A 72 -2.36 25.10 -3.04
CA THR A 72 -3.39 24.36 -2.32
C THR A 72 -3.44 22.96 -2.95
N PRO A 73 -3.24 21.87 -2.19
CA PRO A 73 -3.28 20.53 -2.75
C PRO A 73 -4.63 20.28 -3.43
N GLY A 74 -4.59 19.75 -4.66
CA GLY A 74 -5.79 19.22 -5.31
C GLY A 74 -6.43 18.09 -4.50
N PRO A 75 -7.64 17.64 -4.87
CA PRO A 75 -8.30 16.55 -4.16
C PRO A 75 -7.45 15.27 -4.22
N PRO A 76 -7.42 14.48 -3.13
CA PRO A 76 -6.62 13.27 -3.11
C PRO A 76 -7.07 12.26 -4.18
N LYS A 77 -6.11 11.66 -4.86
CA LYS A 77 -6.33 10.62 -5.87
C LYS A 77 -6.37 9.25 -5.18
N LEU A 78 -7.57 8.68 -5.08
CA LEU A 78 -7.81 7.37 -4.47
C LEU A 78 -7.65 6.23 -5.49
N VAL A 79 -6.93 5.19 -5.08
CA VAL A 79 -6.83 3.89 -5.75
C VAL A 79 -7.32 2.82 -4.78
N SER A 80 -8.21 1.92 -5.22
CA SER A 80 -8.71 0.81 -4.39
C SER A 80 -8.18 -0.53 -4.92
N LEU A 81 -7.57 -1.31 -4.03
CA LEU A 81 -6.99 -2.62 -4.29
C LEU A 81 -7.71 -3.68 -3.45
N GLN A 82 -8.48 -4.55 -4.11
CA GLN A 82 -9.32 -5.56 -3.44
C GLN A 82 -8.92 -7.00 -3.77
N LYS A 83 -7.87 -7.19 -4.57
CA LYS A 83 -7.47 -8.50 -5.08
C LYS A 83 -6.05 -8.82 -4.64
N ALA A 84 -5.86 -10.02 -4.07
CA ALA A 84 -4.53 -10.55 -3.80
C ALA A 84 -3.67 -10.54 -5.08
N GLY A 85 -2.43 -10.07 -4.97
CA GLY A 85 -1.49 -9.93 -6.08
C GLY A 85 -1.65 -8.67 -6.94
N SER A 86 -2.63 -7.80 -6.66
CA SER A 86 -2.65 -6.44 -7.22
C SER A 86 -1.68 -5.54 -6.47
N SER A 87 -1.07 -4.57 -7.16
CA SER A 87 -0.23 -3.56 -6.54
C SER A 87 -0.41 -2.20 -7.21
N PHE A 88 -0.03 -1.14 -6.50
CA PHE A 88 0.01 0.22 -7.02
C PHE A 88 1.31 0.89 -6.58
N LYS A 89 1.91 1.70 -7.47
CA LYS A 89 3.18 2.37 -7.23
C LYS A 89 2.97 3.87 -7.09
N ILE A 90 3.62 4.43 -6.07
CA ILE A 90 3.72 5.87 -5.85
C ILE A 90 5.21 6.25 -5.92
N ASP A 91 5.52 7.29 -6.70
CA ASP A 91 6.85 7.88 -6.70
C ASP A 91 7.05 8.72 -5.43
N LEU A 92 8.09 8.41 -4.66
CA LEU A 92 8.50 9.13 -3.45
C LEU A 92 9.44 10.29 -3.78
N ASN A 93 9.22 10.99 -4.91
CA ASN A 93 10.05 12.11 -5.40
C ASN A 93 10.57 12.98 -4.24
N LYS A 94 11.85 13.38 -4.29
CA LYS A 94 12.77 14.00 -3.30
C LYS A 94 12.26 14.99 -2.21
N SER A 95 10.97 15.17 -1.97
CA SER A 95 10.49 15.83 -0.76
C SER A 95 10.62 14.88 0.43
N ALA A 96 11.17 15.39 1.52
CA ALA A 96 11.19 14.72 2.82
C ALA A 96 9.76 14.67 3.37
N GLY A 97 8.95 13.78 2.82
CA GLY A 97 7.56 13.56 3.21
C GLY A 97 7.40 12.37 4.14
N GLU A 98 6.22 12.28 4.73
CA GLU A 98 5.78 11.13 5.51
C GLU A 98 4.82 10.32 4.65
N ILE A 99 4.99 9.00 4.67
CA ILE A 99 3.96 8.06 4.26
C ILE A 99 3.07 7.83 5.48
N ILE A 100 1.76 7.92 5.31
CA ILE A 100 0.78 7.73 6.38
C ILE A 100 0.04 6.43 6.11
N ALA A 101 0.20 5.44 6.98
CA ALA A 101 -0.52 4.18 6.92
C ALA A 101 -1.59 4.17 8.00
N THR A 102 -2.84 3.98 7.62
CA THR A 102 -4.00 3.99 8.51
C THR A 102 -4.72 2.64 8.40
N ALA A 103 -4.96 1.99 9.52
CA ALA A 103 -5.92 0.89 9.57
C ALA A 103 -7.29 1.44 9.96
N LEU A 104 -8.34 0.88 9.37
CA LEU A 104 -9.71 1.15 9.76
C LEU A 104 -10.49 -0.17 9.88
N TRP A 105 -11.37 -0.25 10.86
CA TRP A 105 -12.30 -1.36 11.05
C TRP A 105 -13.65 -0.82 11.52
N ILE A 106 -14.69 -1.62 11.34
CA ILE A 106 -16.05 -1.23 11.66
C ILE A 106 -16.59 -2.28 12.63
N ASP A 107 -17.17 -1.81 13.74
CA ASP A 107 -17.94 -2.63 14.67
C ASP A 107 -18.92 -3.53 13.91
N ASN A 108 -18.96 -4.80 14.28
CA ASN A 108 -19.79 -5.81 13.63
C ASN A 108 -21.26 -5.77 14.11
N GLY A 109 -21.58 -4.90 15.07
CA GLY A 109 -22.92 -4.69 15.62
C GLY A 109 -23.34 -5.74 16.63
N ASP A 110 -22.37 -6.43 17.26
CA ASP A 110 -22.63 -7.28 18.41
C ASP A 110 -22.82 -6.44 19.71
N ASN A 111 -23.09 -7.10 20.83
CA ASN A 111 -23.33 -6.40 22.11
C ASN A 111 -22.05 -6.23 22.96
N SER A 112 -20.86 -6.41 22.37
CA SER A 112 -19.58 -6.58 23.07
C SER A 112 -18.51 -5.62 22.51
N SER A 113 -18.56 -4.34 22.92
CA SER A 113 -17.62 -3.30 22.47
C SER A 113 -16.14 -3.57 22.79
N ASP A 114 -15.82 -4.41 23.77
CA ASP A 114 -14.43 -4.70 24.16
C ASP A 114 -13.66 -5.47 23.07
N ASN A 115 -14.38 -6.16 22.18
CA ASN A 115 -13.79 -6.98 21.14
C ASN A 115 -13.45 -6.19 19.85
N ASP A 116 -13.82 -4.91 19.81
CA ASP A 116 -13.54 -3.99 18.71
C ASP A 116 -12.22 -3.21 18.89
N ASP A 117 -11.53 -3.38 20.01
CA ASP A 117 -10.20 -2.80 20.25
C ASP A 117 -9.15 -3.56 19.42
N LEU A 118 -8.87 -3.08 18.20
CA LEU A 118 -7.88 -3.67 17.32
C LEU A 118 -6.63 -2.81 17.26
N ASP A 119 -5.46 -3.43 17.27
CA ASP A 119 -4.18 -2.72 17.17
C ASP A 119 -3.60 -2.81 15.76
N LEU A 120 -3.23 -1.68 15.17
CA LEU A 120 -2.34 -1.60 14.02
C LEU A 120 -0.90 -1.93 14.45
N ARG A 121 -0.30 -2.91 13.78
CA ARG A 121 1.07 -3.34 14.02
C ARG A 121 1.84 -3.35 12.71
N ALA A 122 3.16 -3.11 12.78
CA ALA A 122 3.98 -3.13 11.60
C ALA A 122 5.33 -3.81 11.80
N GLY A 123 5.67 -4.73 10.90
CA GLY A 123 7.02 -5.25 10.75
C GLY A 123 7.78 -4.45 9.69
N VAL A 124 9.04 -4.09 9.96
CA VAL A 124 9.92 -3.38 9.04
C VAL A 124 11.14 -4.24 8.76
N LEU A 125 11.26 -4.73 7.52
CA LEU A 125 12.40 -5.50 7.05
C LEU A 125 13.45 -4.57 6.42
N PHE A 126 14.65 -4.59 6.99
CA PHE A 126 15.79 -3.81 6.55
C PHE A 126 16.62 -4.55 5.48
N PRO A 127 17.51 -3.87 4.74
CA PRO A 127 18.28 -4.48 3.66
C PRO A 127 19.18 -5.64 4.12
N ASP A 128 19.63 -5.62 5.38
CA ASP A 128 20.46 -6.68 5.99
C ASP A 128 19.66 -7.93 6.41
N GLY A 129 18.33 -7.90 6.25
CA GLY A 129 17.43 -8.99 6.64
C GLY A 129 16.98 -8.93 8.10
N SER A 130 17.44 -7.96 8.88
CA SER A 130 16.92 -7.71 10.23
C SER A 130 15.51 -7.12 10.17
N MET A 131 14.72 -7.35 11.22
CA MET A 131 13.36 -6.80 11.33
C MET A 131 13.16 -6.05 12.64
N SER A 132 12.51 -4.90 12.59
CA SER A 132 11.89 -4.28 13.78
C SER A 132 10.38 -4.46 13.74
N PHE A 133 9.73 -4.46 14.90
CA PHE A 133 8.29 -4.57 15.04
C PHE A 133 7.73 -3.43 15.87
N ILE A 134 6.76 -2.72 15.30
CA ILE A 134 6.16 -1.50 15.84
C ILE A 134 4.74 -1.82 16.30
N THR A 135 4.44 -1.43 17.53
CA THR A 135 3.12 -1.53 18.16
C THR A 135 2.83 -0.20 18.87
N CYS A 136 1.65 0.00 19.46
CA CYS A 136 1.44 1.19 20.28
C CYS A 136 2.39 1.23 21.50
N SER A 137 2.61 0.10 22.17
CA SER A 137 3.50 0.00 23.35
C SER A 137 4.99 0.18 22.99
N ASN A 138 5.38 -0.12 21.75
CA ASN A 138 6.69 0.20 21.18
C ASN A 138 6.52 1.03 19.90
N PRO A 139 6.26 2.34 20.02
CA PRO A 139 5.77 3.16 18.92
C PRO A 139 6.83 3.47 17.87
N GLY A 140 8.12 3.23 18.13
CA GLY A 140 9.20 3.57 17.20
C GLY A 140 9.51 5.08 17.14
N SER A 141 10.06 5.54 16.01
CA SER A 141 10.46 6.93 15.80
C SER A 141 10.60 7.23 14.31
N LEU A 142 10.39 8.48 13.90
CA LEU A 142 10.66 8.95 12.54
C LEU A 142 12.08 9.51 12.34
N GLN A 143 12.83 9.71 13.42
CA GLN A 143 14.15 10.33 13.41
C GLN A 143 15.29 9.33 13.60
N GLN A 144 15.01 8.22 14.27
CA GLN A 144 15.94 7.10 14.47
C GLN A 144 15.31 5.79 13.98
N LYS A 145 16.12 4.74 13.81
CA LYS A 145 15.63 3.38 13.52
C LYS A 145 14.49 3.04 14.51
N PRO A 146 13.31 2.59 14.04
CA PRO A 146 13.03 2.03 12.72
C PRO A 146 12.55 3.01 11.63
N PHE A 147 12.51 4.33 11.87
CA PHE A 147 11.95 5.33 10.95
C PHE A 147 10.46 5.13 10.61
N VAL A 148 9.76 4.45 11.53
CA VAL A 148 8.31 4.23 11.55
C VAL A 148 7.82 4.60 12.95
N PHE A 149 6.71 5.32 13.03
CA PHE A 149 6.15 5.83 14.28
C PHE A 149 4.64 5.57 14.38
N HIS A 150 4.21 4.87 15.43
CA HIS A 150 2.80 4.68 15.79
C HIS A 150 2.24 5.92 16.48
N GLN A 151 1.04 6.36 16.11
CA GLN A 151 0.44 7.60 16.64
C GLN A 151 -0.44 7.41 17.89
N GLY A 152 -0.34 6.27 18.57
CA GLY A 152 -1.18 5.91 19.72
C GLY A 152 -2.29 4.89 19.41
N ASP A 153 -2.85 4.35 20.49
CA ASP A 153 -3.90 3.31 20.56
C ASP A 153 -5.29 3.95 20.58
N ILE A 154 -6.26 3.36 19.89
CA ILE A 154 -7.67 3.76 19.93
C ILE A 154 -8.52 2.59 20.39
N LYS A 155 -9.17 2.77 21.55
CA LYS A 155 -9.89 1.72 22.26
C LYS A 155 -11.37 1.60 21.92
N GLU A 156 -11.90 2.47 21.06
CA GLU A 156 -13.33 2.53 20.77
C GLU A 156 -13.57 2.55 19.26
N ALA A 157 -14.43 1.63 18.80
CA ALA A 157 -15.01 1.64 17.47
C ALA A 157 -16.53 1.47 17.59
N SER A 158 -17.26 2.02 16.63
CA SER A 158 -18.70 1.82 16.47
C SER A 158 -19.07 1.95 14.99
N LEU A 159 -20.31 1.62 14.65
CA LEU A 159 -20.84 1.82 13.29
C LEU A 159 -20.73 3.28 12.80
N ASP A 160 -20.93 4.25 13.70
CA ASP A 160 -20.88 5.70 13.39
C ASP A 160 -19.49 6.32 13.56
N SER A 161 -18.59 5.63 14.27
CA SER A 161 -17.20 6.03 14.47
C SER A 161 -16.28 4.81 14.31
N PRO A 162 -15.92 4.45 13.06
CA PRO A 162 -15.03 3.33 12.79
C PRO A 162 -13.73 3.45 13.57
N GLY A 163 -13.25 2.31 14.09
CA GLY A 163 -11.95 2.26 14.75
C GLY A 163 -10.86 2.61 13.74
N GLN A 164 -9.90 3.43 14.17
CA GLN A 164 -8.87 3.95 13.31
C GLN A 164 -7.56 4.13 14.06
N GLU A 165 -6.51 3.49 13.55
CA GLU A 165 -5.14 3.71 14.00
C GLU A 165 -4.22 4.12 12.86
N THR A 166 -3.18 4.89 13.19
CA THR A 166 -2.29 5.46 12.18
C THR A 166 -0.82 5.32 12.57
N MET A 167 -0.01 4.98 11.57
CA MET A 167 1.44 5.02 11.60
C MET A 167 1.98 5.99 10.56
N LYS A 168 3.10 6.62 10.89
CA LYS A 168 3.90 7.41 9.96
C LYS A 168 5.16 6.65 9.61
N VAL A 169 5.57 6.71 8.35
CA VAL A 169 6.81 6.12 7.84
C VAL A 169 7.61 7.22 7.16
N ASN A 170 8.89 7.32 7.49
CA ASN A 170 9.79 8.24 6.80
C ASN A 170 9.95 7.79 5.34
N ALA A 171 9.52 8.61 4.37
CA ALA A 171 9.58 8.23 2.96
C ALA A 171 11.02 7.98 2.46
N GLN A 172 12.03 8.52 3.16
CA GLN A 172 13.44 8.35 2.84
C GLN A 172 14.10 7.19 3.61
N ILE A 173 13.33 6.32 4.27
CA ILE A 173 13.86 5.19 5.04
C ILE A 173 14.80 4.31 4.18
N GLY A 174 14.47 4.08 2.91
CA GLY A 174 15.33 3.32 1.99
C GLY A 174 16.69 3.99 1.75
N ASP A 175 16.71 5.31 1.53
CA ASP A 175 17.93 6.08 1.35
C ASP A 175 18.81 6.07 2.61
N ARG A 176 18.19 6.12 3.79
CA ARG A 176 18.88 6.12 5.09
C ARG A 176 19.60 4.79 5.39
N PHE A 177 19.04 3.67 4.95
CA PHE A 177 19.66 2.34 5.10
C PHE A 177 20.41 1.87 3.85
N GLY A 178 20.39 2.64 2.76
CA GLY A 178 21.08 2.31 1.51
C GLY A 178 20.53 1.08 0.81
N GLY A 179 19.22 0.81 0.90
CA GLY A 179 18.62 -0.37 0.28
C GLY A 179 17.10 -0.43 0.34
N ASN A 180 16.56 -1.56 -0.12
CA ASN A 180 15.12 -1.79 -0.12
C ASN A 180 14.60 -1.94 1.30
N ILE A 181 13.38 -1.44 1.54
CA ILE A 181 12.66 -1.61 2.79
C ILE A 181 11.33 -2.27 2.48
N ALA A 182 10.94 -3.27 3.25
CA ALA A 182 9.59 -3.82 3.19
C ALA A 182 8.89 -3.60 4.52
N LEU A 183 7.63 -3.19 4.45
CA LEU A 183 6.74 -3.04 5.58
C LEU A 183 5.57 -4.01 5.42
N VAL A 184 5.22 -4.65 6.53
CA VAL A 184 3.98 -5.42 6.65
C VAL A 184 3.11 -4.76 7.68
N PHE A 185 1.88 -4.44 7.32
CA PHE A 185 0.88 -3.87 8.22
C PHE A 185 -0.12 -4.94 8.56
N SER A 186 -0.30 -5.18 9.86
CA SER A 186 -1.26 -6.14 10.38
C SER A 186 -2.17 -5.51 11.39
N ILE A 187 -3.40 -6.03 11.47
CA ILE A 187 -4.31 -5.77 12.57
C ILE A 187 -4.26 -6.95 13.53
N TYR A 188 -4.24 -6.64 14.82
CA TYR A 188 -4.19 -7.60 15.91
C TYR A 188 -5.37 -7.41 16.87
N SER A 189 -5.95 -8.51 17.34
CA SER A 189 -6.91 -8.53 18.45
C SER A 189 -6.30 -9.32 19.60
N ALA A 190 -6.21 -8.71 20.79
CA ALA A 190 -5.64 -9.38 21.94
C ALA A 190 -6.60 -10.46 22.47
N VAL A 191 -6.07 -11.56 23.00
CA VAL A 191 -6.89 -12.59 23.68
C VAL A 191 -7.75 -11.99 24.78
N GLY A 192 -7.25 -10.94 25.45
CA GLY A 192 -7.98 -10.19 26.48
C GLY A 192 -9.24 -9.48 25.96
N ASN A 193 -9.33 -9.22 24.66
CA ASN A 193 -10.46 -8.53 24.02
C ASN A 193 -11.66 -9.47 23.82
N GLY A 194 -11.49 -10.77 24.12
CA GLY A 194 -12.52 -11.79 23.97
C GLY A 194 -12.55 -12.41 22.58
N MET A 195 -13.47 -13.37 22.41
CA MET A 195 -13.59 -14.13 21.17
C MET A 195 -14.30 -13.30 20.10
N VAL A 196 -13.57 -12.88 19.07
CA VAL A 196 -14.11 -12.12 17.94
C VAL A 196 -13.45 -12.53 16.63
N SER A 197 -14.25 -12.63 15.58
CA SER A 197 -13.67 -12.73 14.24
C SER A 197 -13.29 -11.34 13.77
N VAL A 198 -12.00 -11.02 13.75
CA VAL A 198 -11.50 -9.77 13.15
C VAL A 198 -11.93 -9.64 11.67
N ALA A 199 -12.12 -10.76 10.95
CA ALA A 199 -12.68 -10.72 9.60
C ALA A 199 -14.07 -10.08 9.54
N SER A 200 -14.89 -10.25 10.59
CA SER A 200 -16.23 -9.62 10.70
C SER A 200 -16.17 -8.10 10.84
N LEU A 201 -15.07 -7.57 11.37
CA LEU A 201 -14.79 -6.14 11.54
C LEU A 201 -14.31 -5.47 10.24
N LYS A 202 -14.16 -6.25 9.16
CA LYS A 202 -13.81 -5.82 7.81
C LYS A 202 -12.63 -4.84 7.76
N PRO A 203 -11.47 -5.20 8.35
CA PRO A 203 -10.34 -4.29 8.44
C PRO A 203 -9.83 -3.93 7.04
N LYS A 204 -9.43 -2.66 6.89
CA LYS A 204 -8.84 -2.11 5.67
C LYS A 204 -7.61 -1.27 6.01
N MET A 205 -6.68 -1.21 5.07
CA MET A 205 -5.53 -0.32 5.14
C MET A 205 -5.71 0.83 4.14
N LYS A 206 -5.40 2.06 4.54
CA LYS A 206 -5.16 3.19 3.66
C LYS A 206 -3.70 3.62 3.78
N LEU A 207 -3.00 3.73 2.67
CA LEU A 207 -1.66 4.28 2.63
C LEU A 207 -1.67 5.56 1.78
N GLN A 208 -1.22 6.66 2.38
CA GLN A 208 -1.19 7.96 1.76
C GLN A 208 0.24 8.49 1.64
N TYR A 209 0.56 9.07 0.49
CA TYR A 209 1.75 9.90 0.28
C TYR A 209 1.39 11.11 -0.58
N GLY A 210 1.58 12.31 -0.03
CA GLY A 210 1.09 13.54 -0.64
C GLY A 210 -0.44 13.49 -0.85
N GLN A 211 -0.88 13.66 -2.10
CA GLN A 211 -2.28 13.56 -2.51
C GLN A 211 -2.68 12.15 -2.96
N GLN A 212 -1.76 11.19 -3.08
CA GLN A 212 -2.08 9.84 -3.52
C GLN A 212 -2.48 8.98 -2.33
N ILE A 213 -3.63 8.32 -2.43
CA ILE A 213 -4.17 7.40 -1.42
C ILE A 213 -4.39 6.05 -2.08
N VAL A 214 -3.86 4.99 -1.47
CA VAL A 214 -4.10 3.60 -1.86
C VAL A 214 -4.82 2.90 -0.73
N GLU A 215 -6.04 2.43 -0.99
CA GLU A 215 -6.83 1.63 -0.06
C GLU A 215 -6.67 0.15 -0.42
N CYS A 216 -6.27 -0.67 0.54
CA CYS A 216 -6.23 -2.11 0.44
C CYS A 216 -7.35 -2.71 1.29
N GLN A 217 -8.22 -3.50 0.67
CA GLN A 217 -9.32 -4.18 1.35
C GLN A 217 -9.49 -5.59 0.81
N ILE A 218 -9.03 -6.57 1.58
CA ILE A 218 -9.29 -7.99 1.31
C ILE A 218 -10.51 -8.41 2.11
N ASP A 219 -11.43 -9.11 1.45
CA ASP A 219 -12.59 -9.70 2.09
C ASP A 219 -12.22 -11.03 2.74
N PHE A 220 -11.78 -10.97 4.00
CA PHE A 220 -11.38 -12.15 4.78
C PHE A 220 -12.54 -13.11 5.05
N LEU A 221 -13.80 -12.66 4.98
CA LEU A 221 -14.98 -13.51 5.20
C LEU A 221 -15.12 -14.61 4.13
N LYS A 222 -14.44 -14.46 2.99
CA LYS A 222 -14.41 -15.48 1.93
C LYS A 222 -13.55 -16.70 2.30
N ASP A 223 -12.66 -16.58 3.29
CA ASP A 223 -11.87 -17.69 3.79
C ASP A 223 -12.41 -18.15 5.16
N ALA A 224 -12.98 -19.35 5.20
CA ALA A 224 -13.55 -19.92 6.42
C ALA A 224 -12.52 -20.06 7.56
N LYS A 225 -11.22 -20.18 7.24
CA LYS A 225 -10.17 -20.22 8.26
C LYS A 225 -9.91 -18.84 8.85
N ALA A 226 -9.95 -17.80 8.02
CA ALA A 226 -9.81 -16.42 8.45
C ALA A 226 -11.04 -15.93 9.22
N ASN A 227 -12.21 -16.55 9.05
CA ASN A 227 -13.42 -16.16 9.77
C ASN A 227 -13.54 -16.79 11.18
N GLN A 228 -12.49 -17.44 11.69
CA GLN A 228 -12.53 -18.05 13.02
C GLN A 228 -12.23 -17.02 14.12
N PRO A 229 -12.90 -17.10 15.28
CA PRO A 229 -12.80 -16.11 16.36
C PRO A 229 -11.51 -16.22 17.19
N ASP A 230 -10.69 -17.24 16.95
CA ASP A 230 -9.36 -17.45 17.56
C ASP A 230 -8.21 -17.14 16.59
N VAL A 231 -8.48 -16.51 15.46
CA VAL A 231 -7.44 -15.94 14.60
C VAL A 231 -7.19 -14.50 15.05
N TYR A 232 -5.99 -14.24 15.55
CA TYR A 232 -5.65 -12.98 16.23
C TYR A 232 -4.98 -11.95 15.34
N THR A 233 -4.28 -12.36 14.27
CA THR A 233 -3.49 -11.43 13.43
C THR A 233 -3.85 -11.55 11.96
N TYR A 234 -4.06 -10.40 11.30
CA TYR A 234 -4.40 -10.31 9.87
C TYR A 234 -3.49 -9.30 9.20
N VAL A 235 -2.77 -9.72 8.16
CA VAL A 235 -1.98 -8.84 7.32
C VAL A 235 -2.93 -8.11 6.36
N ILE A 236 -3.09 -6.80 6.57
CA ILE A 236 -4.02 -5.95 5.82
C ILE A 236 -3.35 -5.25 4.64
N GLY A 237 -2.01 -5.17 4.63
CA GLY A 237 -1.27 -4.60 3.53
C GLY A 237 0.24 -4.78 3.62
N LEU A 238 0.89 -4.64 2.47
CA LEU A 238 2.34 -4.65 2.30
C LEU A 238 2.77 -3.39 1.57
N ALA A 239 3.94 -2.87 1.91
CA ALA A 239 4.57 -1.78 1.21
C ALA A 239 6.06 -2.07 1.00
N VAL A 240 6.54 -1.98 -0.24
CA VAL A 240 7.96 -2.15 -0.56
C VAL A 240 8.50 -0.84 -1.11
N ILE A 241 9.48 -0.26 -0.41
CA ILE A 241 10.18 0.95 -0.83
C ILE A 241 11.46 0.53 -1.55
N LYS A 242 11.56 0.89 -2.82
CA LYS A 242 12.69 0.55 -3.71
C LYS A 242 12.84 1.63 -4.78
N ASN A 243 14.07 2.06 -5.03
CA ASN A 243 14.41 3.01 -6.11
C ASN A 243 13.58 4.30 -6.08
N GLY A 244 13.33 4.87 -4.89
CA GLY A 244 12.53 6.09 -4.74
C GLY A 244 11.04 5.91 -5.05
N GLN A 245 10.55 4.68 -5.08
CA GLN A 245 9.13 4.36 -5.20
C GLN A 245 8.69 3.54 -4.00
N ILE A 246 7.41 3.67 -3.64
CA ILE A 246 6.71 2.72 -2.78
C ILE A 246 5.72 1.93 -3.63
N GLU A 247 5.82 0.60 -3.57
CA GLU A 247 4.85 -0.33 -4.14
C GLU A 247 3.97 -0.85 -3.01
N ILE A 248 2.66 -0.58 -3.10
CA ILE A 248 1.65 -0.98 -2.12
C ILE A 248 0.85 -2.15 -2.70
N SER A 249 0.62 -3.19 -1.90
CA SER A 249 -0.27 -4.29 -2.26
C SER A 249 -1.16 -4.70 -1.08
N PRO A 250 -2.36 -5.23 -1.33
CA PRO A 250 -3.15 -5.84 -0.28
C PRO A 250 -2.40 -7.02 0.35
N GLY A 251 -2.67 -7.23 1.63
CA GLY A 251 -2.22 -8.43 2.35
C GLY A 251 -3.10 -9.63 2.03
N GLY A 252 -3.57 -10.30 3.07
CA GLY A 252 -4.43 -11.49 2.98
C GLY A 252 -3.92 -12.69 3.77
N GLN A 253 -2.72 -12.61 4.34
CA GLN A 253 -2.23 -13.59 5.30
C GLN A 253 -2.88 -13.35 6.67
N PHE A 254 -3.05 -14.41 7.44
CA PHE A 254 -3.59 -14.37 8.80
C PHE A 254 -2.98 -15.50 9.62
N SER A 255 -2.92 -15.34 10.94
CA SER A 255 -2.35 -16.35 11.82
C SER A 255 -3.19 -17.63 11.79
N THR A 256 -2.59 -18.77 12.10
CA THR A 256 -3.40 -19.97 12.30
C THR A 256 -4.30 -19.78 13.54
N PRO A 257 -5.50 -20.36 13.57
CA PRO A 257 -6.36 -20.38 14.76
C PRO A 257 -5.58 -20.74 16.04
N GLY A 258 -5.73 -19.92 17.08
CA GLY A 258 -5.04 -20.03 18.37
C GLY A 258 -3.57 -19.61 18.38
N SER A 259 -3.05 -19.04 17.28
CA SER A 259 -1.65 -18.61 17.18
C SER A 259 -1.48 -17.10 17.28
N GLU A 260 -0.54 -16.72 18.15
CA GLU A 260 -0.06 -15.36 18.40
C GLU A 260 1.13 -14.96 17.51
N ALA A 261 1.48 -15.80 16.54
CA ALA A 261 2.62 -15.55 15.69
C ALA A 261 2.39 -14.28 14.87
N THR A 262 3.37 -13.37 14.93
CA THR A 262 3.37 -12.13 14.15
C THR A 262 3.79 -12.39 12.70
N PRO A 263 3.45 -11.49 11.76
CA PRO A 263 3.95 -11.59 10.40
C PRO A 263 5.46 -11.38 10.36
N TRP A 264 6.16 -12.29 9.69
CA TRP A 264 7.59 -12.20 9.44
C TRP A 264 7.85 -11.99 7.95
N LEU A 265 8.78 -11.10 7.65
CA LEU A 265 9.19 -10.80 6.28
C LEU A 265 10.58 -11.37 6.00
N GLN A 266 10.78 -11.81 4.75
CA GLN A 266 12.09 -12.21 4.28
C GLN A 266 12.29 -11.75 2.83
N TRP A 267 13.48 -11.21 2.55
CA TRP A 267 13.90 -10.93 1.17
C TRP A 267 14.13 -12.25 0.44
N ASP A 268 13.53 -12.38 -0.75
CA ASP A 268 13.90 -13.45 -1.67
C ASP A 268 15.18 -13.09 -2.46
N LYS A 269 15.70 -14.05 -3.22
CA LYS A 269 16.94 -13.90 -3.99
C LYS A 269 16.83 -12.88 -5.13
N LEU A 270 15.62 -12.51 -5.53
CA LEU A 270 15.33 -11.55 -6.60
C LEU A 270 14.98 -10.16 -6.04
N GLY A 271 15.00 -9.99 -4.71
CA GLY A 271 14.65 -8.76 -4.03
C GLY A 271 13.13 -8.52 -3.92
N GLY A 272 12.32 -9.56 -4.09
CA GLY A 272 10.93 -9.59 -3.66
C GLY A 272 10.82 -9.90 -2.16
N VAL A 273 9.61 -9.80 -1.61
CA VAL A 273 9.35 -10.04 -0.19
C VAL A 273 8.40 -11.21 -0.02
N GLN A 274 8.73 -12.12 0.90
CA GLN A 274 7.85 -13.19 1.35
C GLN A 274 7.32 -12.86 2.74
N VAL A 275 6.05 -13.19 2.98
CA VAL A 275 5.37 -13.03 4.27
C VAL A 275 5.05 -14.41 4.82
N THR A 276 5.46 -14.67 6.06
CA THR A 276 5.11 -15.88 6.82
C THR A 276 4.46 -15.49 8.14
N MET A 277 3.66 -16.39 8.73
CA MET A 277 2.98 -16.17 10.03
C MET A 277 3.63 -17.02 11.12
N ASP A 278 4.93 -16.80 11.33
CA ASP A 278 5.80 -17.54 12.25
C ASP A 278 6.83 -16.60 12.94
N GLY A 279 6.56 -15.30 12.95
CA GLY A 279 7.35 -14.31 13.66
C GLY A 279 7.20 -14.45 15.18
N PRO A 280 8.11 -13.81 15.96
CA PRO A 280 8.02 -13.81 17.42
C PRO A 280 6.67 -13.30 17.93
N VAL A 281 6.15 -13.93 18.97
CA VAL A 281 4.95 -13.47 19.68
C VAL A 281 5.26 -12.15 20.38
N VAL A 282 4.35 -11.18 20.25
CA VAL A 282 4.42 -9.86 20.89
C VAL A 282 3.05 -9.51 21.45
N PHE A 283 2.87 -9.62 22.78
CA PHE A 283 1.60 -9.25 23.44
C PHE A 283 1.47 -7.74 23.65
N LYS A 284 0.22 -7.26 23.83
CA LYS A 284 -0.10 -5.84 24.11
C LYS A 284 0.32 -5.43 25.54
N ASP A 285 0.14 -6.31 26.53
CA ASP A 285 0.10 -5.95 27.96
C ASP A 285 1.31 -6.38 28.82
N ASP A 286 2.53 -6.14 28.36
CA ASP A 286 3.74 -6.26 29.20
C ASP A 286 3.99 -7.63 29.89
N ASP A 287 3.31 -8.71 29.50
CA ASP A 287 3.69 -10.06 29.94
C ASP A 287 4.89 -10.54 29.10
N VAL A 288 6.02 -9.88 29.35
CA VAL A 288 7.30 -10.13 28.70
C VAL A 288 7.78 -11.54 29.03
N GLU A 289 7.45 -12.07 30.21
CA GLU A 289 7.78 -13.44 30.62
C GLU A 289 6.95 -14.48 29.84
N PHE A 290 5.65 -14.27 29.71
CA PHE A 290 4.79 -15.14 28.90
C PHE A 290 5.16 -15.08 27.41
N SER A 291 5.38 -13.87 26.89
CA SER A 291 5.91 -13.66 25.53
C SER A 291 7.23 -14.41 25.31
N ALA A 292 8.18 -14.29 26.25
CA ALA A 292 9.45 -14.99 26.18
C ALA A 292 9.28 -16.51 26.21
N SER A 293 8.34 -17.01 27.03
CA SER A 293 8.04 -18.44 27.11
C SER A 293 7.53 -18.99 25.77
N LEU A 294 6.59 -18.31 25.11
CA LEU A 294 6.05 -18.70 23.81
C LEU A 294 7.06 -18.56 22.67
N ASN A 295 8.07 -17.70 22.83
CA ASN A 295 9.15 -17.53 21.89
C ASN A 295 10.31 -18.52 22.09
N THR A 296 10.24 -19.41 23.10
CA THR A 296 11.28 -20.40 23.35
C THR A 296 11.50 -21.29 22.12
N GLY A 297 12.70 -21.24 21.55
CA GLY A 297 13.06 -22.01 20.35
C GLY A 297 12.74 -21.31 19.01
N ASN A 298 12.07 -20.15 19.02
CA ASN A 298 11.98 -19.31 17.84
C ASN A 298 13.35 -18.69 17.54
N LYS A 299 13.87 -18.92 16.33
CA LYS A 299 15.17 -18.39 15.90
C LYS A 299 15.08 -16.96 15.37
N LYS A 300 13.87 -16.49 15.08
CA LYS A 300 13.61 -15.13 14.60
C LYS A 300 13.54 -14.20 15.81
N GLN A 301 14.09 -13.00 15.65
CA GLN A 301 14.09 -11.99 16.70
C GLN A 301 13.93 -10.61 16.07
N TYR A 302 13.10 -9.79 16.70
CA TYR A 302 13.03 -8.37 16.38
C TYR A 302 14.21 -7.63 17.02
N ILE A 303 14.67 -6.59 16.33
CA ILE A 303 15.74 -5.69 16.76
C ILE A 303 15.22 -4.31 17.15
#